data_AF-A0A2R6NZX7-F1
#
_entry.id   AF-A0A2R6NZX7-F1
#
_cell.length_a   1.000
_cell.length_b   1.000
_cell.length_c   1.000
_cell.angle_alpha   90.00
_cell.angle_beta   90.00
_cell.angle_gamma   90.00
#
_symmetry.space_group_name_H-M   'P 1'
#
loop_
_entity.id
_entity.type
_entity.pdbx_description
1 polymer ?
#
loop_
_entity_poly.entity_id
_entity_poly.type
_entity_poly.pdbx_seq_one_letter_code
_entity_poly.pdbx_strand_id
1 'polypeptide(L)'
;MQSLLRWGIENSNDGGTTQGPQEPHRKLDPEVIDMILGKPDSELMKEALAIAVDEKCEEEERLQALDNFEMLVEHIDNANDLVKMKMWEPLQGLLTSSSSSDEIKRQTLWIIGTALQNNPAAQISYLALSPVEDLVAFLSPSVRSAKTRSKAVYALSGLLKHCAPAVQQFGDADGWNKLKAALEGVHPVSYLALPRSSIVIILDSDIAVRRKSAFLLNSLLIPTTEPVPRPVPNPPAPSGSPSGDTSVTLHPSAPHPTQEPEASGPVHPNSHSSMLSDPSSVSTSGLAARALEEQGLLQALINALVSPVPYGPDGESDEDAEFEEKIFK
;
A
#
# COMPACT_ATOMS: atom_id res chain seq x y z
N MET A 1 28.53 -7.01 -34.53
CA MET A 1 29.71 -6.45 -33.81
C MET A 1 30.49 -5.46 -34.67
N GLN A 2 30.82 -5.77 -35.93
CA GLN A 2 31.50 -4.82 -36.85
C GLN A 2 30.64 -3.59 -37.22
N SER A 3 29.32 -3.73 -37.23
CA SER A 3 28.37 -2.64 -37.47
C SER A 3 28.37 -1.57 -36.37
N LEU A 4 28.53 -1.98 -35.10
CA LEU A 4 28.60 -1.07 -33.95
C LEU A 4 29.92 -0.31 -33.89
N LEU A 5 31.04 -0.96 -34.26
CA LEU A 5 32.35 -0.29 -34.37
C LEU A 5 32.37 0.74 -35.49
N ARG A 6 31.72 0.45 -36.62
CA ARG A 6 31.60 1.40 -37.74
C ARG A 6 30.78 2.63 -37.33
N TRP A 7 29.64 2.41 -36.68
CA TRP A 7 28.80 3.49 -36.17
C TRP A 7 29.52 4.35 -35.11
N GLY A 8 30.29 3.71 -34.23
CA GLY A 8 31.11 4.40 -33.23
C GLY A 8 32.19 5.29 -33.86
N ILE A 9 32.85 4.84 -34.92
CA ILE A 9 33.85 5.64 -35.65
C ILE A 9 33.18 6.79 -36.42
N GLU A 10 32.03 6.55 -37.05
CA GLU A 10 31.31 7.56 -37.83
C GLU A 10 30.75 8.70 -36.95
N ASN A 11 30.47 8.45 -35.67
CA ASN A 11 29.92 9.43 -34.73
C ASN A 11 30.90 9.89 -33.64
N SER A 12 32.17 9.45 -33.70
CA SER A 12 33.23 9.96 -32.81
C SER A 12 33.82 11.23 -33.40
N ASN A 13 33.55 12.37 -32.75
CA ASN A 13 34.00 13.69 -33.18
C ASN A 13 35.52 13.84 -32.96
N ASP A 14 36.32 13.69 -34.02
CA ASP A 14 37.74 14.04 -33.99
C ASP A 14 37.87 15.57 -33.94
N GLY A 15 38.61 16.07 -32.96
CA GLY A 15 38.65 17.48 -32.58
C GLY A 15 39.06 18.42 -33.72
N GLY A 16 38.08 19.10 -34.32
CA GLY A 16 38.29 20.17 -35.29
C GLY A 16 37.06 21.08 -35.36
N THR A 17 37.11 22.18 -34.62
CA THR A 17 36.10 23.24 -34.55
C THR A 17 35.69 23.76 -35.93
N THR A 18 34.54 23.30 -36.42
CA THR A 18 33.72 24.04 -37.39
C THR A 18 32.26 23.76 -37.02
N GLN A 19 31.64 24.69 -36.29
CA GLN A 19 30.19 24.67 -36.05
C GLN A 19 29.49 25.03 -37.37
N GLY A 20 29.22 23.99 -38.19
CA GLY A 20 28.21 24.06 -39.24
C GLY A 20 26.80 24.12 -38.63
N PRO A 21 25.78 24.48 -39.42
CA PRO A 21 24.39 24.52 -38.94
C PRO A 21 24.05 23.18 -38.28
N GLN A 22 23.60 23.20 -37.02
CA GLN A 22 23.17 21.98 -36.34
C GLN A 22 22.12 21.30 -37.20
N GLU A 23 22.45 20.13 -37.76
CA GLU A 23 21.47 19.34 -38.49
C GLU A 23 20.30 19.06 -37.53
N PRO A 24 19.05 19.28 -37.96
CA PRO A 24 17.90 18.96 -37.14
C PRO A 24 18.01 17.48 -36.75
N HIS A 25 18.03 17.19 -35.44
CA HIS A 25 18.14 15.84 -34.92
C HIS A 25 17.31 14.89 -35.77
N ARG A 26 17.97 13.94 -36.46
CA ARG A 26 17.26 12.91 -37.25
C ARG A 26 16.31 12.22 -36.30
N LYS A 27 15.01 12.41 -36.53
CA LYS A 27 13.97 11.69 -35.78
C LYS A 27 14.25 10.21 -36.01
N LEU A 28 14.62 9.52 -34.93
CA LEU A 28 14.79 8.08 -34.95
C LEU A 28 13.46 7.45 -35.35
N ASP A 29 13.52 6.42 -36.18
CA ASP A 29 12.33 5.70 -36.63
C ASP A 29 11.63 5.09 -35.40
N PRO A 30 10.35 5.43 -35.13
CA PRO A 30 9.61 4.90 -33.99
C PRO A 30 9.63 3.36 -33.92
N GLU A 31 9.59 2.67 -35.07
CA GLU A 31 9.62 1.20 -35.08
C GLU A 31 10.97 0.63 -34.58
N VAL A 32 12.07 1.35 -34.84
CA VAL A 32 13.40 0.96 -34.34
C VAL A 32 13.52 1.25 -32.85
N ILE A 33 12.89 2.34 -32.37
CA ILE A 33 12.83 2.66 -30.94
C ILE A 33 12.04 1.59 -30.19
N ASP A 34 10.86 1.22 -30.69
CA ASP A 34 10.00 0.21 -30.05
C ASP A 34 10.64 -1.19 -30.09
N MET A 35 11.35 -1.53 -31.17
CA MET A 35 12.08 -2.80 -31.25
C MET A 35 13.28 -2.86 -30.28
N ILE A 36 13.86 -1.71 -29.91
CA ILE A 36 14.99 -1.64 -28.97
C ILE A 36 14.51 -1.53 -27.52
N LEU A 37 13.47 -0.74 -27.25
CA LEU A 37 12.97 -0.42 -25.90
C LEU A 37 11.83 -1.34 -25.45
N GLY A 38 11.20 -2.06 -26.38
CA GLY A 38 9.99 -2.83 -26.11
C GLY A 38 8.75 -1.95 -26.06
N LYS A 39 7.59 -2.59 -25.86
CA LYS A 39 6.33 -1.86 -25.61
C LYS A 39 6.39 -1.16 -24.25
N PRO A 40 5.80 0.04 -24.12
CA PRO A 40 5.73 0.71 -22.82
C PRO A 40 4.84 -0.08 -21.86
N ASP A 41 5.21 -0.09 -20.57
CA ASP A 41 4.48 -0.79 -19.51
C ASP A 41 2.98 -0.41 -19.47
N SER A 42 2.66 0.85 -19.77
CA SER A 42 1.27 1.32 -19.84
C SER A 42 0.42 0.63 -20.91
N GLU A 43 1.03 0.19 -22.02
CA GLU A 43 0.34 -0.60 -23.05
C GLU A 43 0.27 -2.07 -22.64
N LEU A 44 1.35 -2.62 -22.08
CA LEU A 44 1.37 -3.99 -21.58
C LEU A 44 0.33 -4.21 -20.46
N MET A 45 0.18 -3.27 -19.53
CA MET A 45 -0.85 -3.31 -18.49
C MET A 45 -2.27 -3.28 -19.10
N LYS A 46 -2.50 -2.48 -20.14
CA LYS A 46 -3.82 -2.43 -20.82
C LYS A 46 -4.12 -3.74 -21.53
N GLU A 47 -3.15 -4.30 -22.25
CA GLU A 47 -3.28 -5.59 -22.95
C GLU A 47 -3.58 -6.71 -21.95
N ALA A 48 -2.78 -6.81 -20.88
CA ALA A 48 -2.96 -7.81 -19.84
C ALA A 48 -4.32 -7.71 -19.15
N LEU A 49 -4.75 -6.50 -18.78
CA LEU A 49 -6.03 -6.30 -18.12
C LEU A 49 -7.21 -6.59 -19.06
N ALA A 50 -7.10 -6.25 -20.35
CA ALA A 50 -8.12 -6.56 -21.34
C ALA A 50 -8.35 -8.07 -21.48
N ILE A 51 -7.26 -8.86 -21.51
CA ILE A 51 -7.33 -10.33 -21.49
C ILE A 51 -7.94 -10.82 -20.18
N ALA A 52 -7.49 -10.31 -19.04
CA ALA A 52 -7.94 -10.75 -17.72
C ALA A 52 -9.45 -10.57 -17.49
N VAL A 53 -10.05 -9.50 -18.04
CA VAL A 53 -11.50 -9.23 -17.90
C VAL A 53 -12.36 -9.89 -18.98
N ASP A 54 -11.77 -10.38 -20.07
CA ASP A 54 -12.53 -11.06 -21.12
C ASP A 54 -12.88 -12.50 -20.72
N GLU A 55 -14.14 -12.73 -20.37
CA GLU A 55 -14.65 -14.05 -20.01
C GLU A 55 -14.68 -15.05 -21.19
N LYS A 56 -14.37 -14.60 -22.42
CA LYS A 56 -14.20 -15.48 -23.58
C LYS A 56 -12.80 -16.08 -23.67
N CYS A 57 -11.81 -15.47 -22.99
CA CYS A 57 -10.48 -16.05 -22.86
C CYS A 57 -10.51 -17.23 -21.90
N GLU A 58 -9.64 -18.22 -22.17
CA GLU A 58 -9.48 -19.37 -21.29
C GLU A 58 -8.94 -18.92 -19.92
N GLU A 59 -9.34 -19.61 -18.85
CA GLU A 59 -8.97 -19.21 -17.49
C GLU A 59 -7.45 -19.11 -17.30
N GLU A 60 -6.69 -20.06 -17.85
CA GLU A 60 -5.22 -20.05 -17.81
C GLU A 60 -4.62 -18.80 -18.49
N GLU A 61 -5.20 -18.38 -19.62
CA GLU A 61 -4.76 -17.19 -20.35
C GLU A 61 -5.02 -15.92 -19.53
N ARG A 62 -6.19 -15.85 -18.89
CA ARG A 62 -6.56 -14.75 -17.99
C ARG A 62 -5.64 -14.69 -16.77
N LEU A 63 -5.27 -15.84 -16.21
CA LEU A 63 -4.34 -15.93 -15.07
C LEU A 63 -2.92 -15.50 -15.46
N GLN A 64 -2.42 -15.96 -16.60
CA GLN A 64 -1.10 -15.53 -17.10
C GLN A 64 -1.08 -14.02 -17.36
N ALA A 65 -2.18 -13.46 -17.87
CA ALA A 65 -2.29 -12.02 -18.06
C ALA A 65 -2.25 -11.26 -16.73
N LEU A 66 -2.96 -11.75 -15.70
CA LEU A 66 -2.90 -11.17 -14.36
C LEU A 66 -1.51 -11.30 -13.70
N ASP A 67 -0.79 -12.39 -13.94
CA ASP A 67 0.61 -12.56 -13.50
C ASP A 67 1.54 -11.54 -14.16
N ASN A 68 1.42 -11.37 -15.48
CA ASN A 68 2.15 -10.34 -16.21
C ASN A 68 1.83 -8.93 -15.72
N PHE A 69 0.56 -8.66 -15.41
CA PHE A 69 0.14 -7.38 -14.84
C PHE A 69 0.77 -7.14 -13.46
N GLU A 70 0.81 -8.16 -12.61
CA GLU A 70 1.37 -8.07 -11.27
C GLU A 70 2.85 -7.68 -11.30
N MET A 71 3.64 -8.30 -12.18
CA MET A 71 5.06 -7.94 -12.38
C MET A 71 5.24 -6.46 -12.77
N LEU A 72 4.36 -5.93 -13.63
CA LEU A 72 4.44 -4.53 -14.06
C LEU A 72 4.08 -3.56 -12.93
N VAL A 73 3.10 -3.93 -12.09
CA VAL A 73 2.61 -3.07 -11.00
C VAL A 73 3.55 -2.99 -9.81
N GLU A 74 4.57 -3.85 -9.73
CA GLU A 74 5.68 -3.72 -8.77
C GLU A 74 6.42 -2.38 -8.92
N HIS A 75 6.42 -1.81 -10.13
CA HIS A 75 6.99 -0.49 -10.35
C HIS A 75 6.02 0.60 -9.86
N ILE A 76 6.48 1.43 -8.92
CA ILE A 76 5.63 2.42 -8.24
C ILE A 76 4.97 3.42 -9.20
N ASP A 77 5.64 3.79 -10.30
CA ASP A 77 5.05 4.68 -11.30
C ASP A 77 3.89 4.01 -12.06
N ASN A 78 4.01 2.71 -12.36
CA ASN A 78 2.95 1.94 -13.00
C ASN A 78 1.73 1.81 -12.06
N ALA A 79 1.97 1.51 -10.78
CA ALA A 79 0.94 1.50 -9.75
C ALA A 79 0.21 2.85 -9.64
N ASN A 80 0.95 3.96 -9.73
CA ASN A 80 0.38 5.30 -9.69
C ASN A 80 -0.41 5.67 -10.95
N ASP A 81 -0.12 5.04 -12.09
CA ASP A 81 -0.84 5.27 -13.34
C ASP A 81 -2.17 4.51 -13.42
N LEU A 82 -2.44 3.53 -12.54
CA LEU A 82 -3.71 2.79 -12.49
C LEU A 82 -4.94 3.71 -12.43
N VAL A 83 -4.86 4.79 -11.66
CA VAL A 83 -5.96 5.78 -11.56
C VAL A 83 -6.15 6.54 -12.87
N LYS A 84 -5.07 6.96 -13.53
CA LYS A 84 -5.14 7.71 -14.79
C LYS A 84 -5.65 6.83 -15.93
N MET A 85 -5.29 5.55 -15.90
CA MET A 85 -5.70 4.55 -16.88
C MET A 85 -7.06 3.89 -16.56
N LYS A 86 -7.71 4.24 -15.44
CA LYS A 86 -9.01 3.69 -15.00
C LYS A 86 -8.99 2.17 -14.86
N MET A 87 -7.94 1.65 -14.24
CA MET A 87 -7.72 0.22 -14.05
C MET A 87 -8.21 -0.28 -12.68
N TRP A 88 -8.50 0.61 -11.73
CA TRP A 88 -9.02 0.21 -10.42
C TRP A 88 -10.41 -0.43 -10.51
N GLU A 89 -11.30 0.14 -11.32
CA GLU A 89 -12.66 -0.37 -11.49
C GLU A 89 -12.72 -1.78 -12.09
N PRO A 90 -12.02 -2.11 -13.19
CA PRO A 90 -11.98 -3.48 -13.70
C PRO A 90 -11.30 -4.45 -12.71
N LEU A 91 -10.24 -4.05 -12.01
CA LEU A 91 -9.63 -4.88 -10.95
C LEU A 91 -10.63 -5.15 -9.80
N GLN A 92 -11.37 -4.14 -9.34
CA GLN A 92 -12.43 -4.32 -8.35
C GLN A 92 -13.56 -5.21 -8.88
N GLY A 93 -13.89 -5.08 -10.17
CA GLY A 93 -14.86 -5.93 -10.86
C GLY A 93 -14.46 -7.41 -10.82
N LEU A 94 -13.18 -7.73 -11.02
CA LEU A 94 -12.69 -9.10 -10.92
C LEU A 94 -12.85 -9.68 -9.50
N LEU A 95 -12.74 -8.88 -8.44
CA LEU A 95 -12.95 -9.33 -7.06
C LEU A 95 -14.43 -9.60 -6.76
N THR A 96 -15.30 -8.69 -7.17
CA THR A 96 -16.72 -8.66 -6.80
C THR A 96 -17.59 -9.51 -7.71
N SER A 97 -17.16 -9.76 -8.94
CA SER A 97 -17.93 -10.59 -9.89
C SER A 97 -18.13 -12.01 -9.36
N SER A 98 -19.33 -12.54 -9.60
CA SER A 98 -19.66 -13.94 -9.33
C SER A 98 -19.10 -14.90 -10.37
N SER A 99 -18.73 -14.41 -11.56
CA SER A 99 -18.14 -15.22 -12.64
C SER A 99 -16.63 -15.48 -12.44
N SER A 100 -15.96 -14.66 -11.63
CA SER A 100 -14.53 -14.81 -11.35
C SER A 100 -14.28 -16.03 -10.45
N SER A 101 -13.34 -16.88 -10.87
CA SER A 101 -12.86 -17.99 -10.06
C SER A 101 -12.09 -17.52 -8.82
N ASP A 102 -11.90 -18.41 -7.85
CA ASP A 102 -11.07 -18.11 -6.66
C ASP A 102 -9.62 -17.78 -7.04
N GLU A 103 -9.10 -18.39 -8.10
CA GLU A 103 -7.75 -18.13 -8.62
C GLU A 103 -7.63 -16.71 -9.18
N ILE A 104 -8.58 -16.29 -10.01
CA ILE A 104 -8.65 -14.92 -10.55
C ILE A 104 -8.76 -13.90 -9.42
N LYS A 105 -9.63 -14.14 -8.44
CA LYS A 105 -9.78 -13.23 -7.28
C LYS A 105 -8.47 -13.15 -6.48
N ARG A 106 -7.79 -14.28 -6.28
CA ARG A 106 -6.52 -14.31 -5.55
C ARG A 106 -5.41 -13.56 -6.27
N GLN A 107 -5.27 -13.74 -7.59
CA GLN A 107 -4.28 -13.02 -8.37
C GLN A 107 -4.59 -11.52 -8.41
N THR A 108 -5.87 -11.17 -8.50
CA THR A 108 -6.32 -9.76 -8.43
C THR A 108 -6.00 -9.13 -7.07
N LEU A 109 -6.23 -9.84 -5.96
CA LEU A 109 -5.84 -9.39 -4.61
C LEU A 109 -4.32 -9.20 -4.50
N TRP A 110 -3.53 -10.01 -5.21
CA TRP A 110 -2.08 -9.86 -5.24
C TRP A 110 -1.70 -8.56 -5.95
N ILE A 111 -2.17 -8.32 -7.17
CA ILE A 111 -1.96 -7.07 -7.93
C ILE A 111 -2.31 -5.85 -7.08
N ILE A 112 -3.50 -5.85 -6.48
CA ILE A 112 -3.97 -4.74 -5.64
C ILE A 112 -3.04 -4.56 -4.45
N GLY A 113 -2.70 -5.63 -3.73
CA GLY A 113 -1.77 -5.54 -2.61
C GLY A 113 -0.41 -4.97 -3.00
N THR A 114 0.17 -5.46 -4.10
CA THR A 114 1.46 -4.99 -4.63
C THR A 114 1.43 -3.50 -4.95
N ALA A 115 0.41 -3.04 -5.67
CA ALA A 115 0.25 -1.64 -6.03
C ALA A 115 0.13 -0.69 -4.82
N LEU A 116 -0.46 -1.18 -3.72
CA LEU A 116 -0.73 -0.39 -2.51
C LEU A 116 0.43 -0.35 -1.52
N GLN A 117 1.34 -1.33 -1.55
CA GLN A 117 2.41 -1.44 -0.56
C GLN A 117 3.28 -0.19 -0.52
N ASN A 118 3.27 0.48 0.63
CA ASN A 118 4.06 1.70 0.87
C ASN A 118 3.84 2.79 -0.20
N ASN A 119 2.65 2.83 -0.80
CA ASN A 119 2.31 3.75 -1.88
C ASN A 119 1.04 4.58 -1.58
N PRO A 120 1.17 5.72 -0.89
CA PRO A 120 0.04 6.58 -0.54
C PRO A 120 -0.82 7.05 -1.72
N ALA A 121 -0.24 7.29 -2.90
CA ALA A 121 -1.01 7.72 -4.07
C ALA A 121 -1.94 6.61 -4.59
N ALA A 122 -1.43 5.38 -4.67
CA ALA A 122 -2.26 4.21 -4.98
C ALA A 122 -3.29 3.94 -3.89
N GLN A 123 -2.91 4.02 -2.60
CA GLN A 123 -3.82 3.84 -1.46
C GLN A 123 -5.02 4.79 -1.53
N ILE A 124 -4.79 6.09 -1.69
CA ILE A 124 -5.87 7.08 -1.75
C ILE A 124 -6.74 6.89 -2.99
N SER A 125 -6.14 6.63 -4.15
CA SER A 125 -6.90 6.44 -5.39
C SER A 125 -7.76 5.18 -5.37
N TYR A 126 -7.27 4.08 -4.80
CA TYR A 126 -8.04 2.85 -4.65
C TYR A 126 -9.11 2.97 -3.55
N LEU A 127 -8.79 3.62 -2.41
CA LEU A 127 -9.74 3.85 -1.33
C LEU A 127 -10.97 4.67 -1.77
N ALA A 128 -10.82 5.51 -2.80
CA ALA A 128 -11.94 6.25 -3.39
C ALA A 128 -13.06 5.36 -3.97
N LEU A 129 -12.77 4.08 -4.25
CA LEU A 129 -13.76 3.08 -4.69
C LEU A 129 -14.53 2.46 -3.50
N SER A 130 -14.21 2.83 -2.25
CA SER A 130 -14.73 2.19 -1.03
C SER A 130 -14.53 0.66 -0.99
N PRO A 131 -13.32 0.13 -1.30
CA PRO A 131 -13.10 -1.31 -1.49
C PRO A 131 -13.05 -2.11 -0.17
N VAL A 132 -13.07 -1.43 0.98
CA VAL A 132 -12.73 -2.03 2.27
C VAL A 132 -13.70 -3.13 2.67
N GLU A 133 -15.00 -2.93 2.47
CA GLU A 133 -16.03 -3.93 2.79
C GLU A 133 -15.81 -5.23 2.00
N ASP A 134 -15.53 -5.10 0.70
CA ASP A 134 -15.24 -6.24 -0.17
C ASP A 134 -13.96 -6.98 0.25
N LEU A 135 -12.88 -6.26 0.53
CA LEU A 135 -11.61 -6.86 0.98
C LEU A 135 -11.77 -7.58 2.32
N VAL A 136 -12.51 -6.98 3.26
CA VAL A 136 -12.79 -7.54 4.58
C VAL A 136 -13.64 -8.80 4.46
N ALA A 137 -14.57 -8.89 3.51
CA ALA A 137 -15.36 -10.09 3.26
C ALA A 137 -14.49 -11.32 2.91
N PHE A 138 -13.34 -11.13 2.26
CA PHE A 138 -12.40 -12.22 1.94
C PHE A 138 -11.71 -12.83 3.17
N LEU A 139 -11.74 -12.19 4.33
CA LEU A 139 -11.20 -12.78 5.57
C LEU A 139 -12.11 -13.86 6.15
N SER A 140 -13.36 -13.92 5.71
CA SER A 140 -14.33 -14.90 6.19
C SER A 140 -13.98 -16.32 5.68
N PRO A 141 -14.21 -17.38 6.47
CA PRO A 141 -14.06 -18.76 6.02
C PRO A 141 -15.08 -19.17 4.96
N SER A 142 -16.06 -18.31 4.64
CA SER A 142 -16.90 -18.47 3.44
C SER A 142 -16.05 -18.53 2.17
N VAL A 143 -14.90 -17.85 2.16
CA VAL A 143 -13.83 -18.05 1.19
C VAL A 143 -13.04 -19.29 1.61
N ARG A 144 -13.19 -20.39 0.86
CA ARG A 144 -12.57 -21.68 1.24
C ARG A 144 -11.04 -21.67 1.16
N SER A 145 -10.49 -20.97 0.17
CA SER A 145 -9.06 -20.97 -0.12
C SER A 145 -8.30 -20.08 0.87
N ALA A 146 -7.51 -20.70 1.74
CA ALA A 146 -6.65 -19.97 2.68
C ALA A 146 -5.58 -19.12 1.96
N LYS A 147 -5.15 -19.54 0.76
CA LYS A 147 -4.27 -18.73 -0.10
C LYS A 147 -4.94 -17.43 -0.50
N THR A 148 -6.23 -17.47 -0.85
CA THR A 148 -7.03 -16.27 -1.19
C THR A 148 -7.21 -15.38 0.03
N ARG A 149 -7.59 -15.94 1.19
CA ARG A 149 -7.66 -15.19 2.46
C ARG A 149 -6.32 -14.52 2.80
N SER A 150 -5.21 -15.23 2.63
CA SER A 150 -3.85 -14.71 2.83
C SER A 150 -3.50 -13.55 1.89
N LYS A 151 -3.93 -13.59 0.63
CA LYS A 151 -3.77 -12.46 -0.31
C LYS A 151 -4.68 -11.29 0.03
N ALA A 152 -5.86 -11.53 0.60
CA ALA A 152 -6.71 -10.47 1.13
C ALA A 152 -6.07 -9.75 2.33
N VAL A 153 -5.49 -10.49 3.29
CA VAL A 153 -4.72 -9.89 4.40
C VAL A 153 -3.53 -9.09 3.86
N TYR A 154 -2.87 -9.57 2.80
CA TYR A 154 -1.78 -8.84 2.15
C TYR A 154 -2.26 -7.54 1.49
N ALA A 155 -3.38 -7.56 0.75
CA ALA A 155 -3.98 -6.36 0.16
C ALA A 155 -4.42 -5.35 1.23
N LEU A 156 -5.06 -5.83 2.30
CA LEU A 156 -5.40 -5.00 3.47
C LEU A 156 -4.15 -4.44 4.14
N SER A 157 -3.06 -5.19 4.25
CA SER A 157 -1.80 -4.67 4.78
C SER A 157 -1.25 -3.54 3.91
N GLY A 158 -1.28 -3.70 2.59
CA GLY A 158 -0.95 -2.64 1.64
C GLY A 158 -1.83 -1.41 1.81
N LEU A 159 -3.15 -1.59 1.98
CA LEU A 159 -4.12 -0.49 2.08
C LEU A 159 -4.08 0.27 3.41
N LEU A 160 -3.96 -0.45 4.53
CA LEU A 160 -4.18 0.09 5.87
C LEU A 160 -2.93 0.72 6.48
N LYS A 161 -1.74 0.17 6.20
CA LYS A 161 -0.50 0.70 6.77
C LYS A 161 -0.28 2.14 6.30
N HIS A 162 0.00 3.02 7.26
CA HIS A 162 0.23 4.45 6.99
C HIS A 162 -0.95 5.17 6.32
N CYS A 163 -2.18 4.66 6.49
CA CYS A 163 -3.39 5.24 5.89
C CYS A 163 -4.55 5.24 6.91
N ALA A 164 -4.62 6.28 7.75
CA ALA A 164 -5.64 6.42 8.78
C ALA A 164 -7.09 6.42 8.24
N PRO A 165 -7.41 7.07 7.10
CA PRO A 165 -8.74 6.99 6.51
C PRO A 165 -9.16 5.57 6.13
N ALA A 166 -8.23 4.75 5.65
CA ALA A 166 -8.51 3.34 5.35
C ALA A 166 -8.75 2.52 6.64
N VAL A 167 -8.01 2.80 7.72
CA VAL A 167 -8.22 2.17 9.02
C VAL A 167 -9.58 2.55 9.64
N GLN A 168 -10.06 3.78 9.42
CA GLN A 168 -11.40 4.18 9.82
C GLN A 168 -12.47 3.38 9.06
N GLN A 169 -12.41 3.34 7.72
CA GLN A 169 -13.33 2.54 6.91
C GLN A 169 -13.26 1.04 7.26
N PHE A 170 -12.09 0.55 7.65
CA PHE A 170 -11.91 -0.82 8.11
C PHE A 170 -12.67 -1.09 9.43
N GLY A 171 -12.65 -0.14 10.35
CA GLY A 171 -13.49 -0.20 11.55
C GLY A 171 -14.98 -0.21 11.23
N ASP A 172 -15.41 0.69 10.35
CA ASP A 172 -16.82 0.82 9.93
C ASP A 172 -17.34 -0.44 9.22
N ALA A 173 -16.47 -1.15 8.49
CA ALA A 173 -16.77 -2.40 7.79
C ALA A 173 -16.69 -3.67 8.68
N ASP A 174 -16.71 -3.52 10.01
CA ASP A 174 -16.55 -4.63 10.97
C ASP A 174 -15.20 -5.39 10.80
N GLY A 175 -14.20 -4.72 10.23
CA GLY A 175 -12.90 -5.32 9.89
C GLY A 175 -12.15 -5.83 11.10
N TRP A 176 -12.21 -5.13 12.25
CA TRP A 176 -11.54 -5.55 13.49
C TRP A 176 -12.05 -6.90 14.01
N ASN A 177 -13.36 -7.16 13.97
CA ASN A 177 -13.92 -8.44 14.38
C ASN A 177 -13.58 -9.55 13.39
N LYS A 178 -13.53 -9.26 12.09
CA LYS A 178 -13.10 -10.26 11.10
C LYS A 178 -11.62 -10.57 11.23
N LEU A 179 -10.77 -9.58 11.51
CA LEU A 179 -9.36 -9.77 11.79
C LEU A 179 -9.16 -10.59 13.07
N LYS A 180 -9.94 -10.29 14.13
CA LYS A 180 -9.96 -11.09 15.37
C LYS A 180 -10.28 -12.57 15.09
N ALA A 181 -11.34 -12.84 14.33
CA ALA A 181 -11.72 -14.20 13.99
C ALA A 181 -10.62 -14.91 13.16
N ALA A 182 -9.99 -14.19 12.23
CA ALA A 182 -8.86 -14.69 11.44
C ALA A 182 -7.58 -14.92 12.26
N LEU A 183 -7.38 -14.17 13.36
CA LEU A 183 -6.28 -14.39 14.33
C LEU A 183 -6.50 -15.64 15.17
N GLU A 184 -7.70 -15.79 15.71
CA GLU A 184 -8.05 -16.94 16.56
C GLU A 184 -8.15 -18.23 15.74
N GLY A 185 -8.40 -18.13 14.42
CA GLY A 185 -8.79 -19.27 13.60
C GLY A 185 -10.13 -19.84 14.03
N VAL A 186 -10.99 -19.02 14.66
CA VAL A 186 -12.29 -19.42 15.19
C VAL A 186 -13.34 -18.52 14.56
N HIS A 187 -14.24 -19.12 13.79
CA HIS A 187 -15.27 -18.38 13.08
C HIS A 187 -16.67 -18.83 13.50
N PRO A 188 -17.41 -18.00 14.23
CA PRO A 188 -18.79 -18.30 14.57
C PRO A 188 -19.66 -18.10 13.32
N VAL A 189 -20.27 -19.19 12.81
CA VAL A 189 -21.25 -19.11 11.74
C VAL A 189 -22.65 -19.16 12.35
N SER A 190 -23.36 -18.04 12.24
CA SER A 190 -24.78 -17.97 12.61
C SER A 190 -25.62 -18.47 11.42
N TYR A 191 -26.01 -19.74 11.45
CA TYR A 191 -27.00 -20.26 10.49
C TYR A 191 -28.39 -19.78 10.88
N LEU A 192 -28.92 -18.77 10.17
CA LEU A 192 -30.30 -18.28 10.34
C LEU A 192 -31.38 -19.34 10.05
N ALA A 193 -31.00 -20.51 9.54
CA ALA A 193 -31.92 -21.55 9.07
C ALA A 193 -32.06 -22.77 10.01
N LEU A 194 -31.40 -22.80 11.17
CA LEU A 194 -31.52 -23.91 12.12
C LEU A 194 -32.40 -23.55 13.32
N PRO A 195 -33.40 -24.39 13.67
CA PRO A 195 -34.20 -24.19 14.87
C PRO A 195 -33.38 -24.58 16.10
N ARG A 196 -33.12 -23.59 16.97
CA ARG A 196 -32.32 -23.61 18.22
C ARG A 196 -30.87 -23.17 18.03
N SER A 197 -30.39 -22.42 19.03
CA SER A 197 -29.15 -21.64 19.17
C SER A 197 -27.81 -22.37 18.98
N SER A 198 -27.71 -23.25 18.00
CA SER A 198 -26.48 -23.96 17.66
C SER A 198 -25.56 -23.05 16.86
N ILE A 199 -24.60 -22.42 17.55
CA ILE A 199 -23.46 -21.77 16.91
C ILE A 199 -22.58 -22.87 16.31
N VAL A 200 -22.40 -22.86 14.99
CA VAL A 200 -21.42 -23.71 14.32
C VAL A 200 -20.10 -22.95 14.33
N ILE A 201 -19.10 -23.50 15.00
CA ILE A 201 -17.73 -22.95 15.01
C ILE A 201 -16.95 -23.62 13.89
N ILE A 202 -16.50 -22.82 12.92
CA ILE A 202 -15.50 -23.28 11.93
C ILE A 202 -14.13 -22.97 12.50
N LEU A 203 -13.28 -23.98 12.58
CA LEU A 203 -11.88 -23.82 12.92
C LEU A 203 -11.06 -23.68 11.64
N ASP A 204 -10.35 -22.57 11.50
CA ASP A 204 -9.38 -22.35 10.44
C ASP A 204 -8.00 -22.84 10.89
N SER A 205 -7.64 -24.02 10.40
CA SER A 205 -6.35 -24.66 10.65
C SER A 205 -5.20 -24.05 9.83
N ASP A 206 -5.45 -23.03 8.99
CA ASP A 206 -4.38 -22.41 8.22
C ASP A 206 -3.61 -21.37 9.04
N ILE A 207 -2.38 -21.74 9.42
CA ILE A 207 -1.48 -20.90 10.20
C ILE A 207 -0.99 -19.66 9.42
N ALA A 208 -0.95 -19.70 8.08
CA ALA A 208 -0.45 -18.58 7.28
C ALA A 208 -1.38 -17.36 7.34
N VAL A 209 -2.70 -17.58 7.36
CA VAL A 209 -3.70 -16.52 7.55
C VAL A 209 -3.54 -15.89 8.94
N ARG A 210 -3.37 -16.71 9.99
CA ARG A 210 -3.16 -16.24 11.37
C ARG A 210 -1.89 -15.39 11.49
N ARG A 211 -0.74 -15.90 11.00
CA ARG A 211 0.55 -15.19 10.96
C ARG A 211 0.42 -13.83 10.26
N LYS A 212 -0.21 -13.78 9.08
CA LYS A 212 -0.38 -12.53 8.33
C LYS A 212 -1.30 -11.55 9.07
N SER A 213 -2.34 -12.05 9.74
CA SER A 213 -3.26 -11.23 10.53
C SER A 213 -2.57 -10.63 11.76
N ALA A 214 -1.71 -11.42 12.44
CA ALA A 214 -0.91 -10.95 13.57
C ALA A 214 0.07 -9.87 13.14
N PHE A 215 0.80 -10.13 12.04
CA PHE A 215 1.70 -9.15 11.45
C PHE A 215 0.99 -7.85 11.06
N LEU A 216 -0.20 -7.94 10.47
CA LEU A 216 -1.00 -6.77 10.13
C LEU A 216 -1.37 -5.96 11.37
N LEU A 217 -1.93 -6.60 12.40
CA LEU A 217 -2.31 -5.94 13.64
C LEU A 217 -1.12 -5.22 14.28
N ASN A 218 0.02 -5.90 14.41
CA ASN A 218 1.21 -5.29 14.97
C ASN A 218 1.70 -4.11 14.12
N SER A 219 1.74 -4.27 12.79
CA SER A 219 2.15 -3.19 11.88
C SER A 219 1.30 -1.93 12.04
N LEU A 220 0.01 -2.07 12.36
CA LEU A 220 -0.88 -0.92 12.58
C LEU A 220 -0.67 -0.24 13.93
N LEU A 221 -0.14 -0.94 14.93
CA LEU A 221 0.17 -0.43 16.27
C LEU A 221 1.48 0.37 16.34
N ILE A 222 2.40 0.15 15.39
CA ILE A 222 3.67 0.87 15.33
C ILE A 222 3.41 2.37 15.06
N PRO A 223 3.84 3.28 15.96
CA PRO A 223 3.68 4.72 15.74
C PRO A 223 4.50 5.22 14.55
N THR A 224 3.87 5.98 13.66
CA THR A 224 4.49 6.56 12.45
C THR A 224 4.96 7.99 12.61
N THR A 225 4.56 8.66 13.70
CA THR A 225 4.92 10.04 14.02
C THR A 225 5.73 10.06 15.31
N GLU A 226 6.89 10.71 15.32
CA GLU A 226 7.59 10.98 16.58
C GLU A 226 6.67 11.78 17.52
N PRO A 227 6.70 11.49 18.85
CA PRO A 227 5.97 12.30 19.80
C PRO A 227 6.49 13.73 19.74
N VAL A 228 5.63 14.66 19.30
CA VAL A 228 5.91 16.10 19.37
C VAL A 228 6.35 16.42 20.80
N PRO A 229 7.58 16.94 21.01
CA PRO A 229 8.01 17.35 22.34
C PRO A 229 7.01 18.37 22.87
N ARG A 230 6.42 18.10 24.04
CA ARG A 230 5.59 19.09 24.75
C ARG A 230 6.38 20.39 24.83
N PRO A 231 5.79 21.56 24.51
CA PRO A 231 6.47 22.83 24.72
C PRO A 231 6.85 22.92 26.19
N VAL A 232 8.15 22.82 26.48
CA VAL A 232 8.67 23.19 27.80
C VAL A 232 8.35 24.67 27.98
N PRO A 233 7.65 25.09 29.05
CA PRO A 233 7.45 26.50 29.31
C PRO A 233 8.82 27.16 29.45
N ASN A 234 9.13 28.10 28.56
CA ASN A 234 10.37 28.86 28.58
C ASN A 234 10.57 29.44 29.99
N PRO A 235 11.76 29.30 30.59
CA PRO A 235 12.05 29.98 31.86
C PRO A 235 11.96 31.50 31.65
N PRO A 236 11.45 32.25 32.63
CA PRO A 236 11.27 33.70 32.49
C PRO A 236 12.62 34.37 32.27
N ALA A 237 12.70 35.21 31.24
CA ALA A 237 13.88 36.01 30.93
C ALA A 237 14.17 36.99 32.08
N PRO A 238 15.43 37.10 32.57
CA PRO A 238 15.79 38.12 33.52
C PRO A 238 15.94 39.49 32.82
N SER A 239 15.36 40.49 33.46
CA SER A 239 15.28 41.90 33.05
C SER A 239 16.50 42.74 33.46
N GLY A 240 17.01 43.56 32.51
CA GLY A 240 17.77 44.82 32.72
C GLY A 240 19.31 44.72 32.84
N SER A 241 20.12 45.05 31.80
CA SER A 241 20.71 46.37 31.40
C SER A 241 22.10 46.69 32.03
N PRO A 242 22.92 47.63 31.50
CA PRO A 242 23.60 47.70 30.18
C PRO A 242 25.13 48.04 30.31
N SER A 243 25.81 48.33 29.18
CA SER A 243 27.17 48.96 28.99
C SER A 243 28.29 48.01 28.53
N GLY A 244 29.12 48.28 27.50
CA GLY A 244 29.25 49.44 26.61
C GLY A 244 30.24 49.16 25.46
N ASP A 245 30.05 49.92 24.36
CA ASP A 245 30.95 50.34 23.25
C ASP A 245 32.15 49.46 22.79
N THR A 246 32.42 49.27 21.49
CA THR A 246 32.82 50.34 20.55
C THR A 246 32.59 50.04 19.05
N SER A 247 31.98 51.02 18.35
CA SER A 247 32.35 51.65 17.03
C SER A 247 32.52 50.76 15.76
N VAL A 248 32.08 51.06 14.52
CA VAL A 248 32.02 52.31 13.73
C VAL A 248 30.95 52.22 12.60
N THR A 249 30.00 53.16 12.59
CA THR A 249 29.29 53.95 11.53
C THR A 249 29.66 53.83 10.01
N LEU A 250 28.85 54.10 8.95
CA LEU A 250 27.68 54.99 8.66
C LEU A 250 26.92 54.61 7.32
N HIS A 251 25.56 54.54 7.36
CA HIS A 251 24.46 54.99 6.43
C HIS A 251 24.38 54.72 4.90
N PRO A 252 23.18 54.81 4.25
CA PRO A 252 21.80 54.65 4.73
C PRO A 252 20.90 53.71 3.88
N SER A 253 19.94 53.05 4.53
CA SER A 253 18.85 52.28 3.90
C SER A 253 17.65 53.18 3.56
N ALA A 254 17.07 52.99 2.37
CA ALA A 254 15.70 53.36 2.05
C ALA A 254 14.78 52.12 2.21
N PRO A 255 13.48 52.29 2.52
CA PRO A 255 12.66 51.23 3.10
C PRO A 255 12.07 50.30 2.04
N HIS A 256 12.04 48.99 2.34
CA HIS A 256 11.10 48.05 1.72
C HIS A 256 10.18 47.48 2.81
N PRO A 257 8.89 47.26 2.50
CA PRO A 257 7.88 46.98 3.50
C PRO A 257 7.90 45.51 3.95
N THR A 258 7.64 45.35 5.23
CA THR A 258 6.99 44.22 5.94
C THR A 258 6.86 42.90 5.15
N GLN A 259 7.73 41.93 5.44
CA GLN A 259 7.46 40.53 5.15
C GLN A 259 6.41 40.00 6.14
N GLU A 260 5.20 39.80 5.63
CA GLU A 260 4.20 38.87 6.16
C GLU A 260 4.75 37.43 6.13
N PRO A 261 4.28 36.52 7.00
CA PRO A 261 4.85 35.18 7.12
C PRO A 261 4.66 34.41 5.81
N GLU A 262 5.77 33.91 5.26
CA GLU A 262 5.79 33.19 3.99
C GLU A 262 4.80 32.02 4.00
N ALA A 263 3.79 32.12 3.14
CA ALA A 263 2.94 31.01 2.78
C ALA A 263 3.79 29.95 2.07
N SER A 264 3.71 28.72 2.60
CA SER A 264 4.28 27.50 2.03
C SER A 264 4.10 27.44 0.51
N GLY A 265 5.21 27.26 -0.22
CA GLY A 265 5.23 27.16 -1.68
C GLY A 265 4.42 25.98 -2.24
N PRO A 266 4.28 25.88 -3.58
CA PRO A 266 3.46 24.86 -4.21
C PRO A 266 4.01 23.45 -3.91
N VAL A 267 3.22 22.72 -3.13
CA VAL A 267 3.51 21.34 -2.73
C VAL A 267 3.24 20.43 -3.94
N HIS A 268 4.29 19.82 -4.50
CA HIS A 268 4.16 18.87 -5.62
C HIS A 268 3.43 17.60 -5.15
N PRO A 269 2.39 17.10 -5.86
CA PRO A 269 1.63 15.94 -5.43
C PRO A 269 2.47 14.65 -5.50
N ASN A 270 3.21 14.39 -4.42
CA ASN A 270 3.89 13.14 -4.15
C ASN A 270 3.49 12.65 -2.76
N SER A 271 3.77 11.39 -2.45
CA SER A 271 3.35 10.74 -1.20
C SER A 271 3.82 11.44 0.09
N HIS A 272 4.93 12.18 0.04
CA HIS A 272 5.41 13.00 1.15
C HIS A 272 4.54 14.24 1.43
N SER A 273 3.84 14.73 0.42
CA SER A 273 3.05 15.96 0.50
C SER A 273 1.80 15.81 1.36
N SER A 274 1.16 14.64 1.30
CA SER A 274 0.01 14.31 2.16
C SER A 274 0.42 14.24 3.63
N MET A 275 1.57 13.62 3.93
CA MET A 275 2.14 13.56 5.28
C MET A 275 2.51 14.94 5.83
N LEU A 276 3.07 15.82 5.00
CA LEU A 276 3.43 17.18 5.40
C LEU A 276 2.20 18.07 5.64
N SER A 277 1.12 17.83 4.90
CA SER A 277 -0.11 18.61 4.98
C SER A 277 -1.02 18.16 6.13
N ASP A 278 -1.09 16.86 6.38
CA ASP A 278 -1.84 16.26 7.48
C ASP A 278 -1.10 15.04 8.04
N PRO A 279 -0.24 15.21 9.06
CA PRO A 279 0.48 14.11 9.71
C PRO A 279 -0.44 13.07 10.35
N SER A 280 -1.68 13.43 10.68
CA SER A 280 -2.65 12.50 11.28
C SER A 280 -3.19 11.49 10.25
N SER A 281 -3.17 11.85 8.97
CA SER A 281 -3.63 10.98 7.86
C SER A 281 -2.84 9.68 7.71
N VAL A 282 -1.61 9.62 8.24
CA VAL A 282 -0.74 8.44 8.22
C VAL A 282 -0.58 7.76 9.59
N SER A 283 -1.24 8.29 10.62
CA SER A 283 -1.17 7.79 12.00
C SER A 283 -2.22 6.72 12.24
N THR A 284 -1.81 5.45 12.22
CA THR A 284 -2.72 4.30 12.39
C THR A 284 -2.74 3.75 13.81
N SER A 285 -1.67 3.99 14.59
CA SER A 285 -1.47 3.37 15.91
C SER A 285 -2.55 3.74 16.92
N GLY A 286 -3.00 5.01 16.93
CA GLY A 286 -4.07 5.44 17.83
C GLY A 286 -5.41 4.76 17.53
N LEU A 287 -5.72 4.52 16.25
CA LEU A 287 -6.94 3.82 15.84
C LEU A 287 -6.86 2.33 16.17
N ALA A 288 -5.72 1.70 15.88
CA ALA A 288 -5.47 0.30 16.19
C ALA A 288 -5.46 0.01 17.69
N ALA A 289 -4.87 0.89 18.50
CA ALA A 289 -4.84 0.76 19.96
C ALA A 289 -6.25 0.84 20.58
N ARG A 290 -7.10 1.76 20.10
CA ARG A 290 -8.51 1.82 20.53
C ARG A 290 -9.26 0.54 20.19
N ALA A 291 -9.08 0.03 18.96
CA ALA A 291 -9.68 -1.24 18.57
C ALA A 291 -9.18 -2.42 19.41
N LEU A 292 -7.91 -2.39 19.84
CA LEU A 292 -7.33 -3.42 20.71
C LEU A 292 -8.07 -3.54 22.04
N GLU A 293 -8.42 -2.40 22.63
CA GLU A 293 -9.16 -2.29 23.89
C GLU A 293 -10.66 -2.60 23.71
N GLU A 294 -11.30 -2.04 22.68
CA GLU A 294 -12.76 -2.11 22.50
C GLU A 294 -13.24 -3.46 21.96
N GLN A 295 -12.45 -4.14 21.12
CA GLN A 295 -12.87 -5.38 20.43
C GLN A 295 -12.29 -6.65 21.08
N GLY A 296 -11.54 -6.50 22.18
CA GLY A 296 -10.90 -7.62 22.88
C GLY A 296 -9.86 -8.36 22.03
N LEU A 297 -9.20 -7.66 21.11
CA LEU A 297 -8.14 -8.23 20.25
C LEU A 297 -6.92 -8.66 21.07
N LEU A 298 -6.61 -7.96 22.18
CA LEU A 298 -5.54 -8.40 23.09
C LEU A 298 -5.84 -9.79 23.67
N GLN A 299 -7.08 -10.02 24.10
CA GLN A 299 -7.48 -11.32 24.61
C GLN A 299 -7.45 -12.40 23.51
N ALA A 300 -7.82 -12.04 22.28
CA ALA A 300 -7.73 -12.93 21.13
C ALA A 300 -6.28 -13.36 20.84
N LEU A 301 -5.32 -12.42 20.89
CA LEU A 301 -3.90 -12.72 20.75
C LEU A 301 -3.39 -13.66 21.86
N ILE A 302 -3.75 -13.37 23.11
CA ILE A 302 -3.40 -14.22 24.25
C ILE A 302 -3.98 -15.62 24.07
N ASN A 303 -5.24 -15.74 23.67
CA ASN A 303 -5.89 -17.02 23.44
C ASN A 303 -5.22 -17.79 22.28
N ALA A 304 -4.88 -17.10 21.19
CA ALA A 304 -4.19 -17.69 20.05
C ALA A 304 -2.79 -18.21 20.39
N LEU A 305 -2.13 -17.63 21.40
CA LEU A 305 -0.83 -18.10 21.92
C LEU A 305 -1.00 -19.26 22.92
N VAL A 306 -1.91 -19.13 23.89
CA VAL A 306 -2.02 -20.08 25.01
C VAL A 306 -2.83 -21.33 24.64
N SER A 307 -3.70 -21.24 23.64
CA SER A 307 -4.54 -22.34 23.18
C SER A 307 -4.73 -22.26 21.67
N PRO A 308 -3.66 -22.47 20.90
CA PRO A 308 -3.69 -22.34 19.45
C PRO A 308 -4.65 -23.36 18.83
N VAL A 309 -5.38 -22.92 17.78
CA VAL A 309 -6.18 -23.84 16.97
C VAL A 309 -5.24 -24.78 16.22
N PRO A 310 -5.46 -26.11 16.27
CA PRO A 310 -4.60 -27.08 15.59
C PRO A 310 -4.42 -26.77 14.10
N TYR A 311 -3.19 -26.91 13.60
CA TYR A 311 -2.83 -26.62 12.21
C TYR A 311 -2.06 -27.77 11.56
N GLY A 312 -1.87 -27.70 10.24
CA GLY A 312 -1.14 -28.72 9.49
C GLY A 312 -1.94 -30.01 9.21
N PRO A 313 -1.37 -30.94 8.42
CA PRO A 313 -2.05 -32.17 8.00
C PRO A 313 -2.35 -33.13 9.16
N ASP A 314 -1.56 -33.05 10.23
CA ASP A 314 -1.66 -33.94 11.40
C ASP A 314 -2.37 -33.29 12.60
N GLY A 315 -2.88 -32.06 12.45
CA GLY A 315 -3.55 -31.33 13.53
C GLY A 315 -2.61 -31.01 14.68
N GLU A 316 -1.41 -30.54 14.34
CA GLU A 316 -0.41 -30.09 15.29
C GLU A 316 -0.99 -28.99 16.18
N SER A 317 -0.92 -29.18 17.49
CA SER A 317 -1.28 -28.18 18.50
C SER A 317 -0.05 -27.48 19.09
N ASP A 318 1.13 -27.73 18.52
CA ASP A 318 2.38 -27.19 19.01
C ASP A 318 2.45 -25.67 18.75
N GLU A 319 3.25 -24.98 19.56
CA GLU A 319 3.48 -23.54 19.44
C GLU A 319 4.14 -23.21 18.08
N ASP A 320 3.56 -22.25 17.36
CA ASP A 320 4.11 -21.80 16.09
C ASP A 320 5.08 -20.63 16.28
N ALA A 321 6.38 -20.92 16.26
CA ALA A 321 7.42 -19.93 16.54
C ALA A 321 7.35 -18.65 15.67
N GLU A 322 6.96 -18.77 14.39
CA GLU A 322 6.83 -17.61 13.50
C GLU A 322 5.61 -16.75 13.85
N PHE A 323 4.51 -17.37 14.29
CA PHE A 323 3.34 -16.65 14.79
C PHE A 323 3.65 -15.94 16.11
N GLU A 324 4.33 -16.61 17.04
CA GLU A 324 4.79 -15.99 18.29
C GLU A 324 5.68 -14.77 18.03
N GLU A 325 6.68 -14.93 17.17
CA GLU A 325 7.58 -13.85 16.76
C GLU A 325 6.80 -12.64 16.21
N LYS A 326 5.73 -12.88 15.45
CA LYS A 326 4.89 -11.83 14.86
C LYS A 326 3.97 -11.13 15.86
N ILE A 327 3.67 -11.75 17.00
CA ILE A 327 2.89 -11.12 18.08
C ILE A 327 3.79 -10.29 19.00
N PHE A 328 5.04 -10.72 19.22
CA PHE A 328 5.95 -10.07 20.17
C PHE A 328 6.87 -9.01 19.56
N LYS A 329 7.10 -9.03 18.24
CA LYS A 329 7.69 -7.90 17.50
C LYS A 329 6.65 -6.82 17.27
#